data_AF-A0AAW1ARZ2-F1
#
_entry.id   AF-A0AAW1ARZ2-F1
#
_cell.length_a   1.000
_cell.length_b   1.000
_cell.length_c   1.000
_cell.angle_alpha   90.00
_cell.angle_beta   90.00
_cell.angle_gamma   90.00
#
_symmetry.space_group_name_H-M   'P 1'
#
loop_
_entity.id
_entity.type
_entity.pdbx_description
1 polymer ?
#
loop_
_entity_poly.entity_id
_entity_poly.type
_entity_poly.pdbx_seq_one_letter_code
_entity_poly.pdbx_strand_id
1 'polypeptide(L)' 'MCILGALFGPLRLNTRKWQLLTAELIPWAVQSGRNASCILNFYYEKRWEQSVESLRHEIGIFPPPGIHF' A
#
# COMPACT_ATOMS: atom_id res chain seq x y z
N MET A 1 12.09 -6.84 -9.63
CA MET A 1 11.06 -6.15 -10.47
C MET A 1 10.43 -4.96 -9.74
N CYS A 2 10.00 -5.09 -8.47
CA CYS A 2 9.34 -3.99 -7.74
C CYS A 2 10.23 -2.77 -7.43
N ILE A 3 11.52 -3.00 -7.14
CA ILE A 3 12.47 -1.92 -6.78
C ILE A 3 12.63 -0.90 -7.91
N LEU A 4 12.76 -1.38 -9.16
CA LEU A 4 12.89 -0.50 -10.33
C LEU A 4 11.61 0.34 -10.52
N GLY A 5 10.43 -0.27 -10.39
CA GLY A 5 9.17 0.48 -10.45
C GLY A 5 9.05 1.55 -9.35
N ALA A 6 9.49 1.25 -8.13
CA ALA A 6 9.48 2.19 -7.01
C ALA A 6 10.45 3.37 -7.22
N LEU A 7 11.62 3.13 -7.82
CA LEU A 7 12.63 4.16 -8.07
C LEU A 7 12.29 5.03 -9.29
N PHE A 8 11.86 4.42 -10.39
CA PHE A 8 11.65 5.12 -11.66
C PHE A 8 10.20 5.60 -11.85
N GLY A 9 9.22 5.02 -11.15
CA GLY A 9 7.81 5.45 -11.20
C GLY A 9 7.57 6.92 -10.81
N PRO A 10 8.22 7.44 -9.75
CA PRO A 10 8.04 8.83 -9.33
C PRO A 10 8.64 9.89 -10.26
N LEU A 11 9.46 9.52 -11.24
CA LEU A 11 10.20 10.47 -12.10
C LEU A 11 9.29 11.36 -12.96
N ARG A 12 8.04 10.95 -13.21
CA ARG A 12 7.06 11.71 -14.00
C ARG A 12 6.03 12.47 -13.15
N LEU A 13 6.19 12.52 -11.83
CA LEU A 13 5.23 13.17 -10.93
C LEU A 13 5.47 14.68 -10.81
N ASN A 14 4.38 15.45 -10.74
CA ASN A 14 4.42 16.89 -10.42
C ASN A 14 4.81 17.10 -8.94
N THR A 15 5.39 18.25 -8.59
CA THR A 15 5.89 18.62 -7.26
C THR A 15 4.89 18.36 -6.14
N ARG A 16 3.61 18.70 -6.33
CA ARG A 16 2.53 18.44 -5.35
C ARG A 16 2.33 16.95 -5.07
N LYS A 17 2.36 16.12 -6.12
CA LYS A 17 2.24 14.66 -6.00
C LYS A 17 3.49 14.04 -5.38
N TRP A 18 4.66 14.61 -5.67
CA TRP A 18 5.93 14.22 -5.04
C TRP A 18 5.91 14.45 -3.54
N GLN A 19 5.43 15.61 -3.08
CA GLN A 19 5.28 15.92 -1.66
C GLN A 19 4.33 14.96 -0.95
N LEU A 20 3.16 14.68 -1.54
CA LEU A 20 2.23 13.69 -0.99
C LEU A 20 2.86 12.29 -0.92
N LEU A 21 3.57 11.89 -1.97
CA LEU A 21 4.23 10.59 -2.04
C LEU A 21 5.27 10.43 -0.93
N THR A 22 6.15 11.41 -0.75
CA THR A 22 7.24 11.31 0.23
C THR A 22 6.80 11.55 1.66
N ALA A 23 5.87 12.48 1.89
CA ALA A 23 5.43 12.85 3.22
C ALA A 23 4.45 11.83 3.81
N GLU A 24 3.56 11.25 3.01
CA GLU A 24 2.48 10.40 3.51
C GLU A 24 2.52 8.98 2.97
N LEU A 25 2.56 8.80 1.64
CA LEU A 25 2.35 7.49 1.04
C LEU A 25 3.53 6.53 1.25
N ILE A 26 4.78 7.00 1.14
CA ILE A 26 5.97 6.18 1.37
C ILE A 26 6.04 5.71 2.83
N PRO A 27 5.97 6.59 3.85
CA PRO A 27 5.94 6.16 5.24
C PRO A 27 4.81 5.19 5.54
N TRP A 28 3.60 5.45 5.04
CA TRP A 28 2.45 4.56 5.20
C TRP A 28 2.69 3.19 4.57
N ALA A 29 3.21 3.13 3.35
CA ALA A 29 3.48 1.88 2.65
C ALA A 29 4.55 1.05 3.37
N VAL A 30 5.60 1.70 3.89
CA VAL A 30 6.65 1.04 4.68
C VAL A 30 6.09 0.52 6.01
N GLN A 31 5.29 1.30 6.72
CA GLN A 31 4.70 0.88 7.99
C GLN A 31 3.69 -0.26 7.80
N SER A 32 2.82 -0.15 6.79
CA SER A 32 1.87 -1.21 6.43
C SER A 32 2.59 -2.48 6.00
N GLY A 33 3.63 -2.38 5.16
CA GLY A 33 4.41 -3.54 4.72
C GLY A 33 5.17 -4.24 5.85
N ARG A 34 5.66 -3.48 6.85
CA ARG A 34 6.33 -4.04 8.04
C ARG A 34 5.36 -4.76 8.98
N ASN A 35 4.13 -4.27 9.10
CA ASN A 35 3.12 -4.86 9.96
C ASN A 35 2.36 -6.00 9.26
N ALA A 36 2.39 -6.04 7.93
CA ALA A 36 1.60 -6.98 7.17
C ALA A 36 2.10 -8.43 7.27
N SER A 37 1.16 -9.35 7.33
CA SER A 37 1.42 -10.77 7.08
C SER A 37 1.80 -11.01 5.61
N CYS A 38 2.51 -12.11 5.32
CA CYS A 38 2.92 -12.44 3.95
C CYS A 38 1.69 -12.73 3.06
N ILE A 39 1.25 -11.72 2.31
CA ILE A 39 0.07 -11.80 1.45
C ILE A 39 0.22 -12.75 0.26
N LEU A 40 1.47 -13.06 -0.14
CA LEU A 40 1.72 -14.00 -1.24
C LEU A 40 1.33 -15.44 -0.91
N ASN A 41 1.10 -15.76 0.37
CA ASN A 41 0.70 -17.09 0.83
C ASN A 41 -0.79 -17.14 1.24
N PHE A 42 -1.62 -16.23 0.73
CA PHE A 42 -3.06 -16.24 1.00
C PHE A 42 -3.81 -17.08 -0.02
N TYR A 43 -4.75 -17.90 0.45
CA TYR A 43 -5.69 -18.59 -0.42
C TYR A 43 -6.90 -17.71 -0.67
N TYR A 44 -6.79 -16.85 -1.69
CA TYR A 44 -7.77 -15.81 -1.98
C TYR A 44 -9.14 -16.39 -2.34
N GLU A 45 -9.18 -17.51 -3.06
CA GLU A 45 -10.39 -18.16 -3.56
C GLU A 45 -11.38 -18.56 -2.46
N LYS A 46 -10.91 -18.78 -1.23
CA LYS A 46 -11.77 -19.09 -0.07
C LYS A 46 -12.33 -17.86 0.65
N ARG A 47 -12.01 -16.66 0.18
CA ARG A 47 -12.21 -15.40 0.91
C ARG A 47 -12.87 -14.32 0.06
N TRP A 48 -13.52 -14.70 -1.05
CA TRP A 48 -14.15 -13.74 -1.96
C TRP A 48 -15.34 -13.04 -1.31
N GLU A 49 -16.00 -13.71 -0.37
CA GLU A 49 -17.13 -13.19 0.39
C GLU A 49 -16.68 -12.30 1.57
N GLN A 50 -15.39 -12.33 1.95
CA GLN A 50 -14.85 -11.50 3.02
C GLN A 50 -14.73 -10.05 2.54
N SER A 51 -15.13 -9.08 3.38
CA SER A 51 -14.94 -7.68 3.05
C SER A 51 -13.46 -7.31 3.02
N VAL A 52 -13.11 -6.38 2.13
CA VAL A 52 -11.71 -5.91 1.99
C VAL A 52 -11.23 -5.27 3.30
N GLU A 53 -12.06 -4.50 4.00
CA GLU A 53 -11.74 -3.92 5.31
C GLU A 53 -11.40 -4.99 6.35
N SER A 54 -12.18 -6.07 6.42
CA SER A 54 -11.90 -7.19 7.34
C SER A 54 -10.60 -7.89 6.98
N LEU A 55 -10.41 -8.22 5.70
CA LEU A 55 -9.18 -8.85 5.23
C LEU A 55 -7.97 -7.96 5.50
N ARG A 56 -8.09 -6.64 5.28
CA ARG A 56 -7.03 -5.66 5.51
C ARG A 56 -6.61 -5.59 6.98
N HIS A 57 -7.59 -5.64 7.89
CA HIS A 57 -7.33 -5.71 9.32
C HIS A 57 -6.67 -7.04 9.72
N GLU A 58 -7.12 -8.16 9.16
CA GLU A 58 -6.53 -9.49 9.40
C GLU A 58 -5.07 -9.55 8.94
N ILE A 59 -4.77 -9.04 7.75
CA ILE A 59 -3.41 -9.04 7.22
C ILE A 59 -2.52 -7.99 7.86
N GLY A 60 -3.05 -7.01 8.59
CA GLY A 60 -2.26 -5.96 9.25
C GLY A 60 -1.85 -4.80 8.33
N ILE A 61 -2.58 -4.55 7.23
CA ILE A 61 -2.34 -3.38 6.38
C ILE A 61 -3.15 -2.19 6.93
N PHE A 62 -2.52 -1.03 7.10
CA PHE A 62 -3.24 0.14 7.58
C PHE A 62 -4.06 0.79 6.46
N PRO A 63 -5.19 1.45 6.77
CA PRO A 63 -5.91 2.24 5.76
C PRO A 63 -4.98 3.31 5.19
N PRO A 64 -5.08 3.62 3.88
CA PRO A 64 -4.27 4.67 3.28
C PRO A 64 -4.61 6.02 3.93
N PRO A 65 -3.63 6.94 4.03
CA PRO A 65 -3.92 8.31 4.44
C PRO A 65 -4.92 8.94 3.48
N GLY A 66 -5.77 9.84 3.97
CA GLY A 66 -6.85 10.45 3.19
C GLY A 66 -6.32 11.24 2.00
N ILE A 67 -6.25 10.61 0.82
CA ILE A 67 -5.83 11.27 -0.41
C ILE A 67 -6.97 12.17 -0.88
N HIS A 68 -6.94 13.43 -0.47
CA HIS A 68 -7.79 14.47 -1.03
C HIS A 68 -7.19 14.92 -2.36
N PHE A 69 -7.75 14.44 -3.48
CA PHE A 69 -7.37 14.86 -4.83
C PHE A 69 -7.89 16.27 -5.15
#